data_AF-A0A094B0V2-F1
#
_entry.id   AF-A0A094B0V2-F1
#
_cell.length_a   1.000
_cell.length_b   1.000
_cell.length_c   1.000
_cell.angle_alpha   90.00
_cell.angle_beta   90.00
_cell.angle_gamma   90.00
#
_symmetry.space_group_name_H-M   'P 1'
#
loop_
_entity.id
_entity.type
_entity.pdbx_description
1 polymer ?
#
loop_
_entity_poly.entity_id
_entity_poly.type
_entity_poly.pdbx_seq_one_letter_code
_entity_poly.pdbx_strand_id
1 'polypeptide(L)'
;MARRKSLKAMDTEARMAQAVDAYQNREFKSLKATAEHSQVSRTTLTRRMSGHPSRVQARQDQQPLSPVEESTLIKWICSFSYA
;
A
#
# COMPACT_ATOMS: atom_id res chain seq x y z
N MET A 1 -9.11 11.96 9.89
CA MET A 1 -9.68 10.60 10.02
C MET A 1 -9.16 9.73 8.88
N ALA A 2 -8.53 8.59 9.17
CA ALA A 2 -8.07 7.67 8.14
C ALA A 2 -9.27 7.11 7.35
N ARG A 3 -9.30 7.33 6.04
CA ARG A 3 -10.34 6.78 5.17
C ARG A 3 -10.30 5.25 5.27
N ARG A 4 -11.34 4.63 5.81
CA ARG A 4 -11.48 3.16 5.81
C ARG A 4 -11.43 2.67 4.36
N LYS A 5 -10.47 1.78 4.08
CA LYS A 5 -10.31 1.18 2.76
C LYS A 5 -11.50 0.26 2.50
N SER A 6 -11.92 0.16 1.25
CA SER A 6 -12.82 -0.92 0.88
C SER A 6 -12.08 -2.25 1.02
N LEU A 7 -12.80 -3.29 1.44
CA LEU A 7 -12.23 -4.65 1.57
C LEU A 7 -11.56 -5.08 0.26
N LYS A 8 -12.16 -4.75 -0.89
CA LYS A 8 -11.61 -4.99 -2.23
C LYS A 8 -10.25 -4.34 -2.44
N ALA A 9 -10.06 -3.09 -2.01
CA ALA A 9 -8.79 -2.39 -2.17
C ALA A 9 -7.70 -2.98 -1.27
N MET A 10 -8.06 -3.44 -0.06
CA MET A 10 -7.13 -4.11 0.84
C MET A 10 -6.67 -5.45 0.26
N ASP A 11 -7.62 -6.25 -0.24
CA ASP A 11 -7.34 -7.53 -0.89
C ASP A 11 -6.43 -7.36 -2.12
N THR A 12 -6.67 -6.35 -2.96
CA THR A 12 -5.80 -6.10 -4.13
C THR A 12 -4.37 -5.72 -3.76
N GLU A 13 -4.16 -4.95 -2.69
CA GLU A 13 -2.81 -4.60 -2.23
C GLU A 13 -2.12 -5.80 -1.59
N ALA A 14 -2.85 -6.65 -0.85
CA ALA A 14 -2.31 -7.89 -0.29
C ALA A 14 -1.84 -8.85 -1.38
N ARG A 15 -2.66 -9.08 -2.43
CA ARG A 15 -2.27 -9.89 -3.59
C ARG A 15 -1.07 -9.31 -4.34
N MET A 16 -0.97 -7.98 -4.43
CA MET A 16 0.20 -7.31 -4.99
C MET A 16 1.46 -7.54 -4.16
N ALA A 17 1.37 -7.47 -2.83
CA ALA A 17 2.50 -7.74 -1.95
C ALA A 17 2.97 -9.19 -2.09
N GLN A 18 2.03 -10.14 -2.11
CA GLN A 18 2.32 -11.56 -2.36
C GLN A 18 2.98 -11.79 -3.72
N ALA A 19 2.51 -11.11 -4.78
CA ALA A 19 3.10 -11.23 -6.11
C ALA A 19 4.55 -10.71 -6.17
N VAL A 20 4.86 -9.65 -5.41
CA VAL A 20 6.23 -9.12 -5.32
C VAL A 20 7.12 -10.12 -4.58
N ASP A 21 6.65 -10.64 -3.44
CA ASP A 21 7.39 -11.61 -2.63
C ASP A 21 7.70 -12.90 -3.42
N ALA A 22 6.68 -13.49 -4.05
CA ALA A 22 6.84 -14.70 -4.86
C ALA A 22 7.81 -14.51 -6.05
N TYR A 23 7.83 -13.31 -6.65
CA TYR A 23 8.81 -12.98 -7.69
C TYR A 23 10.23 -12.86 -7.13
N GLN A 24 10.39 -12.21 -5.98
CA GLN A 24 11.68 -12.07 -5.30
C GLN A 24 12.25 -13.43 -4.84
N ASN A 25 11.37 -14.32 -4.36
CA ASN A 25 11.69 -15.70 -3.98
C ASN A 25 11.97 -16.61 -5.18
N ARG A 26 11.85 -16.10 -6.42
CA ARG A 26 12.02 -16.86 -7.67
C ARG A 26 11.12 -18.10 -7.77
N GLU A 27 9.94 -18.06 -7.15
CA GLU A 27 8.97 -19.15 -7.19
C GLU A 27 8.45 -19.42 -8.61
N PHE A 28 8.47 -18.39 -9.46
CA PHE A 28 8.01 -18.46 -10.84
C PHE A 28 9.09 -18.03 -11.82
N LYS A 29 9.10 -18.69 -12.99
CA LYS A 29 10.05 -18.41 -14.08
C LYS A 29 9.87 -17.05 -14.74
N SER A 30 8.71 -16.40 -14.55
CA SER A 30 8.43 -15.11 -15.20
C SER A 30 7.51 -14.23 -14.37
N LEU A 31 7.62 -12.93 -14.62
CA LEU A 31 6.72 -11.92 -14.05
C LEU A 31 5.26 -12.16 -14.48
N LYS A 32 5.05 -12.68 -15.71
CA LYS A 32 3.71 -13.03 -16.22
C LYS A 32 3.10 -14.17 -15.42
N ALA A 33 3.84 -15.25 -15.20
CA ALA A 33 3.38 -16.39 -14.42
C ALA A 33 3.08 -16.00 -12.96
N THR A 34 3.91 -15.13 -12.38
CA THR A 34 3.69 -14.61 -11.02
C THR A 34 2.40 -13.78 -10.92
N ALA A 35 2.17 -12.94 -11.94
CA ALA A 35 0.97 -12.11 -12.02
C ALA A 35 -0.31 -12.94 -12.18
N GLU A 36 -0.27 -13.98 -13.02
CA GLU A 36 -1.37 -14.91 -13.23
C GLU A 36 -1.68 -15.69 -11.95
N HIS A 37 -0.66 -16.23 -11.27
CA HIS A 37 -0.84 -16.96 -10.02
C HIS A 37 -1.44 -16.08 -8.92
N SER A 38 -0.97 -14.84 -8.81
CA SER A 38 -1.42 -13.90 -7.77
C SER A 38 -2.69 -13.13 -8.16
N GLN A 39 -3.26 -13.41 -9.34
CA GLN A 39 -4.43 -12.72 -9.89
C GLN A 39 -4.29 -11.19 -9.94
N VAL A 40 -3.09 -10.70 -10.24
CA VAL A 40 -2.80 -9.27 -10.40
C VAL A 40 -2.48 -8.93 -11.85
N SER A 41 -2.72 -7.69 -12.25
CA SER A 41 -2.35 -7.26 -13.60
C SER A 41 -0.83 -7.23 -13.76
N ARG A 42 -0.32 -7.88 -14.82
CA ARG A 42 1.10 -7.88 -15.18
C ARG A 42 1.68 -6.47 -15.27
N THR A 43 0.95 -5.52 -15.86
CA THR A 43 1.42 -4.13 -16.00
C THR A 43 1.57 -3.44 -14.65
N THR A 44 0.68 -3.74 -13.70
CA THR A 44 0.73 -3.20 -12.34
C THR A 44 1.92 -3.78 -11.58
N LEU A 45 2.16 -5.09 -11.73
CA LEU A 45 3.32 -5.76 -11.13
C LEU A 45 4.64 -5.24 -11.71
N THR A 46 4.74 -5.08 -13.04
CA THR A 46 5.92 -4.46 -13.68
C THR A 46 6.18 -3.07 -13.12
N ARG A 47 5.16 -2.21 -13.06
CA ARG A 47 5.30 -0.84 -12.54
C ARG A 47 5.78 -0.84 -11.09
N ARG A 48 5.27 -1.77 -10.27
CA ARG A 48 5.71 -1.95 -8.88
C ARG A 48 7.18 -2.39 -8.80
N MET A 49 7.60 -3.35 -9.63
CA MET A 49 9.00 -3.79 -9.70
C MET A 49 9.96 -2.72 -10.21
N SER A 50 9.49 -1.78 -11.04
CA SER A 50 10.25 -0.59 -11.44
C SER A 50 10.34 0.48 -10.35
N GLY A 51 9.90 0.20 -9.12
CA GLY A 51 10.04 1.10 -7.98
C GLY A 51 8.90 2.10 -7.78
N HIS A 52 7.78 1.98 -8.51
CA HIS A 52 6.66 2.89 -8.30
C HIS A 52 5.93 2.53 -6.99
N PRO A 53 5.72 3.50 -6.09
CA PRO A 53 5.00 3.27 -4.84
C PRO A 53 3.52 2.91 -5.07
N SER A 54 2.90 2.27 -4.07
CA SER A 54 1.44 2.14 -4.07
C SER A 54 0.81 3.52 -3.99
N ARG A 55 -0.46 3.61 -4.37
CA ARG A 55 -1.24 4.86 -4.18
C ARG A 55 -1.31 5.28 -2.72
N VAL A 56 -1.18 4.35 -1.78
CA VAL A 56 -1.19 4.64 -0.35
C VAL A 56 0.14 5.24 0.06
N GLN A 57 1.24 4.59 -0.32
CA GLN A 57 2.59 5.07 -0.01
C GLN A 57 2.83 6.44 -0.64
N ALA A 58 2.51 6.60 -1.93
CA ALA A 58 2.65 7.87 -2.63
C ALA A 58 1.87 9.01 -1.96
N ARG A 59 0.70 8.73 -1.38
CA ARG A 59 -0.09 9.72 -0.64
C ARG A 59 0.54 10.06 0.69
N GLN A 60 1.07 9.06 1.41
CA GLN A 60 1.75 9.27 2.66
C GLN A 60 3.03 10.11 2.46
N ASP A 61 3.79 9.84 1.40
CA ASP A 61 4.99 10.62 1.06
C ASP A 61 4.67 12.07 0.67
N GLN A 62 3.44 12.33 0.20
CA GLN A 62 2.94 13.68 -0.11
C GLN A 62 2.39 14.42 1.11
N GLN A 63 2.21 13.76 2.26
CA GLN A 63 1.73 14.42 3.47
C GLN A 63 2.89 15.17 4.14
N PRO A 64 2.68 16.45 4.54
CA PRO A 64 3.72 17.25 5.18
C PRO A 64 4.02 16.81 6.61
N LEU A 65 3.07 16.13 7.26
CA LEU A 65 3.18 15.63 8.62
C LEU A 65 3.42 14.12 8.57
N SER A 66 4.36 13.66 9.38
CA SER A 66 4.56 12.24 9.63
C SER A 66 3.34 11.65 10.38
N PRO A 67 3.11 10.33 10.30
CA PRO A 67 2.02 9.69 11.05
C PRO A 67 2.10 9.94 12.56
N VAL A 68 3.31 10.12 13.10
CA VAL A 68 3.54 10.41 14.51
C VAL A 68 3.07 11.82 14.85
N GLU A 69 3.42 12.80 14.02
CA GLU A 69 2.98 14.18 14.18
C GLU A 69 1.47 14.31 14.01
N GLU A 70 0.89 13.65 13.01
CA GLU A 70 -0.57 13.58 12.83
C GLU A 70 -1.25 13.01 14.08
N SER A 71 -0.71 11.93 14.66
CA SER A 71 -1.27 11.31 15.87
C SER A 71 -1.20 12.24 17.09
N THR A 72 -0.12 13.02 17.21
CA THR A 72 0.08 13.97 18.29
C THR A 72 -0.87 15.15 18.15
N LEU A 73 -1.01 15.67 16.93
CA LEU A 73 -1.96 16.74 16.62
C LEU A 73 -3.42 16.31 16.89
N ILE A 74 -3.79 15.09 16.51
CA ILE A 74 -5.14 14.55 16.79
C ILE A 74 -5.38 14.48 18.30
N LYS A 75 -4.45 13.93 19.08
CA LYS A 75 -4.57 13.86 20.55
C LYS A 75 -4.74 15.25 21.16
N TRP A 76 -3.94 16.21 20.71
CA TRP A 76 -4.00 17.59 21.18
C TRP A 76 -5.38 18.21 20.88
N ILE A 77 -5.85 18.16 19.62
CA ILE A 77 -7.16 18.68 19.22
C ILE A 77 -8.30 18.01 20.02
N CYS A 78 -8.26 16.69 20.18
CA CYS A 78 -9.28 15.96 20.92
C CYS A 78 -9.28 16.32 22.41
N SER A 79 -8.11 16.59 23.01
CA SER A 79 -8.03 17.04 24.41
C SER A 79 -8.63 18.43 24.63
N PHE A 80 -8.55 19.32 23.64
CA PHE A 80 -9.15 20.66 23.69
C PHE A 80 -10.67 20.65 23.51
N SER A 81 -11.22 19.63 22.86
CA SER A 81 -12.66 19.59 22.53
C SER A 81 -13.53 18.97 23.63
N TYR A 82 -12.93 18.48 24.72
CA TYR A 82 -13.61 17.88 25.88
C TYR A 82 -13.59 18.78 27.14
N ALA A 83 -13.14 20.02 27.02
CA ALA A 83 -13.19 21.07 28.03
C ALA A 83 -14.31 22.07 27.70
#